data_AF-A0A813Q289-F1
#
_entry.id   AF-A0A813Q289-F1
#
_cell.length_a   1.000
_cell.length_b   1.000
_cell.length_c   1.000
_cell.angle_alpha   90.00
_cell.angle_beta   90.00
_cell.angle_gamma   90.00
#
_symmetry.space_group_name_H-M   'P 1'
#
loop_
_entity.id
_entity.type
_entity.pdbx_description
1 polymer ?
#
loop_
_entity_poly.entity_id
_entity_poly.type
_entity_poly.pdbx_seq_one_letter_code
_entity_poly.pdbx_strand_id
1 'polypeptide(L)'
;MLSTIFKQSLLKSQSLIRYASTSSEQHTVLVVLYEGLPKVLINLVVHFVVFQGGEAGKKNKKILGCVENALGLPEWIKKNKLENRLKLVVTSDKQGENSLAEKVLPEASVVISQPFWPCYLDQARIDKAKKLKLAITAGVGSDHVNLEAACKRGML
;
A
#
# COMPACT_ATOMS: atom_id res chain seq x y z
N MET A 1 -4.19 -3.78 -31.82
CA MET A 1 -3.27 -4.92 -32.08
C MET A 1 -2.35 -5.18 -30.88
N LEU A 2 -1.75 -4.14 -30.26
CA LEU A 2 -0.96 -4.25 -29.02
C LEU A 2 -1.74 -4.74 -27.77
N SER A 3 -3.04 -4.44 -27.67
CA SER A 3 -3.90 -4.85 -26.54
C SER A 3 -4.21 -6.35 -26.49
N THR A 4 -4.20 -7.03 -27.64
CA THR A 4 -4.52 -8.46 -27.76
C THR A 4 -3.30 -9.33 -27.48
N ILE A 5 -2.11 -8.88 -27.93
CA ILE A 5 -0.84 -9.56 -27.72
C ILE A 5 -0.45 -9.53 -26.22
N PHE A 6 -0.70 -8.42 -25.53
CA PHE A 6 -0.48 -8.32 -24.08
C PHE A 6 -1.39 -9.26 -23.28
N LYS A 7 -2.66 -9.41 -23.67
CA LYS A 7 -3.60 -10.34 -23.02
C LYS A 7 -3.20 -11.81 -23.15
N GLN A 8 -2.68 -12.22 -24.31
CA GLN A 8 -2.33 -13.62 -24.54
C GLN A 8 -1.01 -14.05 -23.88
N SER A 9 -0.03 -13.14 -23.77
CA SER A 9 1.25 -13.46 -23.11
C SER A 9 1.11 -13.65 -21.60
N LEU A 10 0.15 -12.96 -20.96
CA LEU A 10 -0.11 -13.06 -19.51
C LEU A 10 -0.87 -14.33 -19.09
N LEU A 11 -1.61 -14.96 -20.01
CA LEU A 11 -2.40 -16.17 -19.72
C LEU A 11 -1.56 -17.46 -19.63
N LYS A 12 -0.28 -17.43 -20.01
CA LYS A 12 0.60 -18.62 -20.00
C LYS A 12 1.41 -18.80 -18.71
N SER A 13 1.40 -17.83 -17.79
CA SER A 13 1.98 -18.00 -16.46
C SER A 13 0.85 -18.20 -15.45
N GLN A 14 0.79 -19.35 -14.78
CA GLN A 14 -0.21 -19.70 -13.76
C GLN A 14 -0.08 -18.90 -12.44
N SER A 15 0.60 -17.75 -12.45
CA SER A 15 0.54 -16.75 -11.36
C SER A 15 -0.46 -15.67 -11.75
N LEU A 16 -1.73 -15.83 -11.37
CA LEU A 16 -2.80 -14.86 -11.64
C LEU A 16 -2.55 -13.54 -10.89
N ILE A 17 -1.95 -12.57 -11.57
CA ILE A 17 -1.97 -11.16 -11.16
C ILE A 17 -3.32 -10.58 -11.59
N ARG A 18 -4.17 -10.16 -10.64
CA ARG A 18 -5.35 -9.35 -10.94
C ARG A 18 -5.12 -7.90 -10.50
N TYR A 19 -5.30 -7.01 -11.45
CA TYR A 19 -5.13 -5.57 -11.28
C TYR A 19 -6.33 -4.98 -10.50
N ALA A 20 -6.09 -4.33 -9.36
CA ALA A 20 -7.06 -3.41 -8.78
C ALA A 20 -6.64 -2.00 -9.21
N SER A 21 -7.30 -1.50 -10.26
CA SER A 21 -7.24 -0.08 -10.60
C SER A 21 -8.47 0.61 -10.02
N THR A 22 -8.25 1.72 -9.31
CA THR A 22 -9.31 2.72 -9.20
C THR A 22 -9.08 3.74 -10.31
N SER A 23 -10.07 3.90 -11.18
CA SER A 23 -10.08 4.89 -12.24
C SER A 23 -11.06 6.00 -11.87
N SER A 24 -10.55 7.20 -11.65
CA SER A 24 -11.31 8.40 -12.03
C SER A 24 -10.89 8.79 -13.45
N GLU A 25 -11.69 9.55 -14.19
CA GLU A 25 -11.46 9.92 -15.60
C GLU A 25 -10.06 10.52 -15.91
N GLN A 26 -9.23 10.82 -14.90
CA GLN A 26 -7.89 11.40 -15.06
C GLN A 26 -6.76 10.66 -14.31
N HIS A 27 -7.03 9.66 -13.46
CA HIS A 27 -5.99 8.97 -12.68
C HIS A 27 -6.27 7.47 -12.49
N THR A 28 -5.28 6.65 -12.84
CA THR A 28 -5.23 5.22 -12.51
C THR A 28 -4.22 5.00 -11.39
N VAL A 29 -4.69 4.66 -10.19
CA VAL A 29 -3.82 4.11 -9.14
C VAL A 29 -3.75 2.61 -9.34
N LEU A 30 -2.58 2.09 -9.69
CA LEU A 30 -2.34 0.66 -9.86
C LEU A 30 -1.96 0.06 -8.51
N VAL A 31 -2.93 -0.53 -7.80
CA VAL A 31 -2.64 -1.40 -6.66
C VAL A 31 -2.61 -2.83 -7.19
N VAL A 32 -1.41 -3.38 -7.36
CA VAL A 32 -1.25 -4.79 -7.72
C VAL A 32 -1.53 -5.62 -6.48
N LEU A 33 -2.77 -6.14 -6.36
CA LEU A 33 -3.11 -7.12 -5.34
C LEU A 33 -2.97 -8.51 -5.96
N TYR A 34 -2.02 -9.29 -5.45
CA TYR A 34 -1.75 -10.64 -5.91
C TYR A 34 -2.94 -11.57 -5.57
N GLU A 35 -3.58 -12.22 -6.57
CA GLU A 35 -4.41 -13.40 -6.27
C GLU A 35 -3.44 -14.55 -5.97
N GLY A 36 -3.25 -14.79 -4.68
CA GLY A 36 -2.20 -15.62 -4.12
C GLY A 36 -1.89 -15.25 -2.67
N LEU A 37 -2.29 -14.04 -2.23
CA LEU A 37 -2.51 -13.81 -0.81
C LEU A 37 -3.54 -14.86 -0.36
N PRO A 38 -3.18 -15.81 0.50
CA PRO A 38 -4.10 -16.86 0.88
C PRO A 38 -5.37 -16.20 1.41
N LYS A 39 -6.54 -16.78 1.13
CA LYS A 39 -7.84 -16.38 1.72
C LYS A 39 -7.81 -16.29 3.27
N VAL A 40 -6.68 -16.67 3.87
CA VAL A 40 -6.26 -16.77 5.27
C VAL A 40 -5.67 -15.47 5.84
N LEU A 41 -5.47 -14.38 5.08
CA LEU A 41 -5.11 -13.10 5.70
C LEU A 41 -6.35 -12.47 6.36
N ILE A 42 -6.56 -12.89 7.61
CA ILE A 42 -7.50 -12.35 8.58
C ILE A 42 -6.65 -11.44 9.50
N ASN A 43 -7.18 -10.29 9.91
CA ASN A 43 -6.52 -9.31 10.78
C ASN A 43 -5.31 -8.59 10.14
N LEU A 44 -5.43 -8.16 8.88
CA LEU A 44 -4.42 -7.31 8.25
C LEU A 44 -4.43 -5.90 8.84
N VAL A 45 -3.25 -5.42 9.24
CA VAL A 45 -3.03 -4.00 9.52
C VAL A 45 -2.31 -3.39 8.32
N VAL A 46 -3.01 -2.50 7.61
CA VAL A 46 -2.46 -1.72 6.50
C VAL A 46 -2.08 -0.36 7.04
N HIS A 47 -0.79 -0.08 7.04
CA HIS A 47 -0.24 1.19 7.50
C HIS A 47 0.08 2.06 6.29
N PHE A 48 -0.77 3.04 6.02
CA PHE A 48 -0.61 3.95 4.89
C PHE A 48 -0.02 5.28 5.34
N VAL A 49 1.23 5.53 4.94
CA VAL A 49 1.98 6.75 5.26
C VAL A 49 2.01 7.66 4.05
N VAL A 50 1.44 8.85 4.18
CA VAL A 50 1.17 9.74 3.05
C VAL A 50 1.12 11.20 3.49
N PHE A 51 1.42 12.15 2.60
CA PHE A 51 1.40 13.57 2.97
C PHE A 51 -0.01 14.08 3.32
N GLN A 52 -0.08 15.15 4.12
CA GLN A 52 -1.32 15.82 4.48
C GLN A 52 -1.82 16.71 3.32
N GLY A 53 -3.00 16.44 2.77
CA GLY A 53 -3.56 17.22 1.67
C GLY A 53 -4.25 18.51 2.10
N GLY A 54 -4.62 18.62 3.38
CA GLY A 54 -5.28 19.78 3.96
C GLY A 54 -6.60 20.10 3.28
N GLU A 55 -6.90 21.39 3.13
CA GLU A 55 -8.15 21.85 2.52
C GLU A 55 -8.32 21.40 1.06
N ALA A 56 -7.23 21.25 0.31
CA ALA A 56 -7.29 20.74 -1.06
C ALA A 56 -7.78 19.28 -1.08
N GLY A 57 -7.21 18.43 -0.20
CA GLY A 57 -7.63 17.04 -0.06
C GLY A 57 -9.10 16.90 0.38
N LYS A 58 -9.56 17.78 1.29
CA LYS A 58 -10.97 17.81 1.74
C LYS A 58 -11.94 18.22 0.62
N LYS A 59 -11.59 19.25 -0.15
CA LYS A 59 -12.45 19.81 -1.20
C LYS A 59 -12.50 18.94 -2.46
N ASN A 60 -11.40 18.27 -2.80
CA ASN A 60 -11.32 17.46 -4.02
C ASN A 60 -11.01 15.99 -3.70
N LYS A 61 -12.06 15.15 -3.74
CA LYS A 61 -11.96 13.70 -3.54
C LYS A 61 -11.12 12.96 -4.58
N LYS A 62 -10.80 13.60 -5.72
CA LYS A 62 -9.90 13.02 -6.73
C LYS A 62 -8.42 13.13 -6.37
N ILE A 63 -8.04 13.92 -5.35
CA ILE A 63 -6.66 13.97 -4.84
C ILE A 63 -6.44 12.75 -3.95
N LEU A 64 -6.24 11.59 -4.58
CA LEU A 64 -6.22 10.30 -3.91
C LEU A 64 -4.99 10.10 -3.00
N GLY A 65 -3.86 10.71 -3.37
CA GLY A 65 -2.58 10.48 -2.74
C GLY A 65 -2.34 11.28 -1.46
N CYS A 66 -3.37 11.59 -0.66
CA CYS A 66 -3.24 12.33 0.60
C CYS A 66 -3.97 11.62 1.76
N VAL A 67 -3.71 12.04 3.00
CA VAL A 67 -4.36 11.47 4.21
C VAL A 67 -5.89 11.49 4.11
N GLU A 68 -6.48 12.57 3.59
CA GLU A 68 -7.93 12.80 3.55
C GLU A 68 -8.69 11.83 2.63
N ASN A 69 -8.04 11.34 1.57
CA ASN A 69 -8.68 10.49 0.56
C ASN A 69 -8.10 9.08 0.52
N ALA A 70 -6.91 8.86 1.09
CA ALA A 70 -6.35 7.55 1.40
C ALA A 70 -6.38 6.54 0.22
N LEU A 71 -6.06 6.99 -1.00
CA LEU A 71 -6.16 6.23 -2.27
C LEU A 71 -7.56 5.68 -2.60
N GLY A 72 -8.61 6.17 -1.94
CA GLY A 72 -9.97 5.62 -2.03
C GLY A 72 -10.13 4.27 -1.29
N LEU A 73 -9.12 3.85 -0.51
CA LEU A 73 -9.16 2.58 0.22
C LEU A 73 -10.29 2.51 1.26
N PRO A 74 -10.64 3.57 2.02
CA PRO A 74 -11.72 3.49 2.99
C PRO A 74 -13.07 3.10 2.35
N GLU A 75 -13.39 3.70 1.21
CA GLU A 75 -14.63 3.42 0.46
C GLU A 75 -14.60 2.02 -0.13
N TRP A 76 -13.44 1.59 -0.66
CA TRP A 76 -13.26 0.24 -1.18
C TRP A 76 -13.39 -0.84 -0.10
N ILE A 77 -12.78 -0.63 1.08
CA ILE A 77 -12.89 -1.53 2.24
C ILE A 77 -14.36 -1.71 2.62
N LYS A 78 -15.09 -0.59 2.74
CA LYS A 78 -16.51 -0.60 3.08
C LYS A 78 -17.36 -1.30 2.04
N LYS A 79 -17.16 -0.97 0.76
CA LYS A 79 -17.90 -1.57 -0.36
C LYS A 79 -17.74 -3.09 -0.41
N ASN A 80 -16.55 -3.59 -0.08
CA ASN A 80 -16.23 -5.01 -0.10
C ASN A 80 -16.44 -5.73 1.25
N LYS A 81 -16.92 -5.03 2.29
CA LYS A 81 -17.20 -5.59 3.63
C LYS A 81 -15.97 -6.22 4.28
N LEU A 82 -14.84 -5.52 4.24
CA LEU A 82 -13.54 -6.00 4.71
C LEU A 82 -13.14 -5.45 6.10
N GLU A 83 -13.98 -4.66 6.76
CA GLU A 83 -13.68 -3.98 8.02
C GLU A 83 -13.36 -4.94 9.17
N ASN A 84 -13.91 -6.15 9.15
CA ASN A 84 -13.63 -7.20 10.14
C ASN A 84 -12.31 -7.96 9.87
N ARG A 85 -11.64 -7.69 8.75
CA ARG A 85 -10.44 -8.39 8.31
C ARG A 85 -9.25 -7.46 8.07
N LEU A 86 -9.51 -6.18 7.83
CA LEU A 86 -8.52 -5.18 7.45
C LEU A 86 -8.72 -3.93 8.31
N LYS A 87 -7.69 -3.60 9.08
CA LYS A 87 -7.55 -2.32 9.79
C LYS A 87 -6.65 -1.40 8.97
N LEU A 88 -7.22 -0.34 8.42
CA LEU A 88 -6.47 0.70 7.73
C LEU A 88 -6.11 1.81 8.72
N VAL A 89 -4.80 2.08 8.86
CA VAL A 89 -4.29 3.23 9.60
C VAL A 89 -3.62 4.17 8.61
N VAL A 90 -4.11 5.40 8.51
CA VAL A 90 -3.60 6.43 7.59
C VAL A 90 -2.94 7.54 8.41
N THR A 91 -1.72 7.92 8.06
CA THR A 91 -0.99 8.96 8.80
C THR A 91 -0.02 9.74 7.91
N SER A 92 0.15 11.03 8.21
CA SER A 92 1.27 11.85 7.72
C SER A 92 2.39 11.98 8.74
N ASP A 93 2.10 11.69 10.01
CA ASP A 93 3.03 11.70 11.13
C ASP A 93 3.96 10.47 11.06
N LYS A 94 5.18 10.70 10.56
CA LYS A 94 6.17 9.64 10.27
C LYS A 94 7.55 9.86 10.89
N GLN A 95 7.76 10.98 11.58
CA GLN A 95 9.08 11.42 12.04
C GLN A 95 9.18 11.36 13.56
N GLY A 96 10.30 10.81 14.04
CA GLY A 96 10.57 10.65 15.47
C GLY A 96 9.93 9.41 16.07
N GLU A 97 10.48 9.00 17.22
CA GLU A 97 10.12 7.77 17.93
C GLU A 97 8.66 7.74 18.41
N ASN A 98 8.09 8.93 18.62
CA ASN A 98 6.73 9.10 19.09
C ASN A 98 5.68 9.22 17.97
N SER A 99 6.12 9.21 16.71
CA SER A 99 5.20 9.30 15.57
C SER A 99 4.20 8.14 15.56
N LEU A 100 2.99 8.42 15.06
CA LEU A 100 1.99 7.39 14.83
C LEU A 100 2.55 6.29 13.92
N ALA A 101 3.37 6.65 12.93
CA ALA A 101 3.98 5.65 12.06
C ALA A 101 4.88 4.67 12.81
N GLU A 102 5.75 5.17 13.70
CA GLU A 102 6.67 4.33 14.47
C GLU A 102 5.92 3.42 15.46
N LYS A 103 4.79 3.88 15.99
CA LYS A 103 3.93 3.12 16.90
C LYS A 103 3.16 1.99 16.20
N VAL A 104 2.75 2.22 14.95
CA VAL A 104 1.92 1.27 14.18
C VAL A 104 2.77 0.23 13.45
N LEU A 105 3.98 0.61 13.03
CA LEU A 105 4.86 -0.25 12.22
C LEU A 105 5.09 -1.68 12.79
N PRO A 106 5.28 -1.90 14.10
CA PRO A 106 5.44 -3.25 14.66
C PRO A 106 4.24 -4.18 14.40
N GLU A 107 3.05 -3.59 14.31
CA GLU A 107 1.78 -4.29 14.10
C GLU A 107 1.39 -4.40 12.63
N ALA A 108 2.03 -3.64 11.74
CA ALA A 108 1.68 -3.58 10.33
C ALA A 108 2.06 -4.87 9.60
N SER A 109 1.11 -5.44 8.85
CA SER A 109 1.37 -6.53 7.91
C SER A 109 1.70 -6.01 6.51
N VAL A 110 1.17 -4.82 6.18
CA VAL A 110 1.41 -4.11 4.92
C VAL A 110 1.76 -2.66 5.27
N VAL A 111 2.82 -2.13 4.65
CA VAL A 111 3.10 -0.70 4.62
C VAL A 111 2.84 -0.20 3.20
N ILE A 112 2.08 0.89 3.08
CA ILE A 112 1.95 1.63 1.83
C ILE A 112 2.59 2.99 2.07
N SER A 113 3.47 3.44 1.18
CA SER A 113 4.03 4.80 1.25
C SER A 113 4.26 5.39 -0.13
N GLN A 114 4.70 6.64 -0.21
CA GLN A 114 4.94 7.34 -1.47
C GLN A 114 6.38 7.83 -1.54
N PRO A 115 7.00 7.92 -2.74
CA PRO A 115 8.33 8.51 -2.89
C PRO A 115 8.41 9.95 -2.35
N PHE A 116 7.32 10.71 -2.48
CA PHE A 116 7.24 12.12 -2.06
C PHE A 116 7.00 12.28 -0.54
N TRP A 117 6.52 11.24 0.14
CA TRP A 117 6.34 11.23 1.60
C TRP A 117 6.71 9.86 2.17
N PRO A 118 8.00 9.48 2.09
CA PRO A 118 8.41 8.09 2.24
C PRO A 118 8.36 7.64 3.70
N CYS A 119 7.81 6.45 3.92
CA CYS A 119 8.04 5.69 5.14
C CYS A 119 9.35 4.92 4.95
N TYR A 120 10.46 5.48 5.42
CA TYR A 120 11.76 4.81 5.34
C TYR A 120 11.73 3.51 6.14
N LEU A 121 11.96 2.39 5.45
CA LEU A 121 12.07 1.04 6.00
C LEU A 121 13.54 0.62 5.95
N ASP A 122 14.33 1.12 6.89
CA ASP A 122 15.69 0.65 7.11
C ASP A 122 15.71 -0.76 7.74
N GLN A 123 16.91 -1.33 7.89
CA GLN A 123 17.09 -2.65 8.50
C GLN A 123 16.48 -2.73 9.91
N ALA A 124 16.69 -1.72 10.76
CA ALA A 124 16.21 -1.74 12.15
C ALA A 124 14.68 -1.72 12.24
N ARG A 125 14.04 -0.88 11.42
CA ARG A 125 12.58 -0.82 11.28
C ARG A 125 11.99 -2.11 10.72
N ILE A 126 12.63 -2.66 9.69
CA ILE A 126 12.26 -3.97 9.14
C ILE A 126 12.40 -5.03 10.23
N ASP A 127 13.47 -5.06 11.01
CA ASP A 127 13.66 -6.05 12.05
C ASP A 127 12.65 -5.92 13.20
N LYS A 128 12.26 -4.70 13.55
CA LYS A 128 11.20 -4.43 14.56
C LYS A 128 9.81 -4.81 14.05
N ALA A 129 9.54 -4.66 12.75
CA ALA A 129 8.25 -4.94 12.13
C ALA A 129 8.04 -6.44 11.85
N LYS A 130 7.97 -7.26 12.89
CA LYS A 130 7.91 -8.74 12.77
C LYS A 130 6.74 -9.25 11.92
N LYS A 131 5.62 -8.52 11.89
CA LYS A 131 4.42 -8.85 11.11
C LYS A 131 4.48 -8.38 9.66
N LEU A 132 5.39 -7.48 9.31
CA LEU A 132 5.47 -6.88 7.98
C LEU A 132 5.83 -7.93 6.92
N LYS A 133 4.99 -8.01 5.88
CA LYS A 133 5.13 -8.95 4.76
C LYS A 133 5.19 -8.26 3.40
N LEU A 134 4.63 -7.06 3.28
CA LEU A 134 4.49 -6.36 2.00
C LEU A 134 4.74 -4.87 2.17
N ALA A 135 5.59 -4.31 1.31
CA ALA A 135 5.81 -2.86 1.19
C ALA A 135 5.39 -2.38 -0.20
N ILE A 136 4.36 -1.53 -0.26
CA ILE A 136 3.82 -0.99 -1.51
C ILE A 136 4.23 0.47 -1.67
N THR A 137 4.88 0.80 -2.77
CA THR A 137 5.08 2.18 -3.22
C THR A 137 3.88 2.64 -4.04
N ALA A 138 3.11 3.59 -3.53
CA ALA A 138 2.06 4.28 -4.28
C ALA A 138 2.69 5.34 -5.21
N GLY A 139 3.31 4.87 -6.30
CA GLY A 139 4.11 5.66 -7.22
C GLY A 139 5.22 4.82 -7.83
N VAL A 140 6.34 5.45 -8.22
CA VAL A 140 7.54 4.77 -8.72
C VAL A 140 8.74 5.25 -7.92
N GLY A 141 9.57 4.31 -7.45
CA GLY A 141 10.75 4.58 -6.62
C GLY A 141 10.62 3.97 -5.22
N SER A 142 11.29 2.84 -4.99
CA SER A 142 11.28 2.11 -3.72
C SER A 142 12.63 2.19 -2.99
N ASP A 143 13.44 3.19 -3.30
CA ASP A 143 14.75 3.48 -2.67
C ASP A 143 14.64 3.76 -1.16
N HIS A 144 13.45 4.11 -0.68
CA HIS A 144 13.15 4.27 0.74
C HIS A 144 12.96 2.94 1.50
N VAL A 145 13.08 1.80 0.83
CA VAL A 145 13.05 0.46 1.43
C VAL A 145 14.44 -0.17 1.32
N ASN A 146 14.98 -0.67 2.44
CA ASN A 146 16.18 -1.49 2.39
C ASN A 146 15.82 -2.85 1.75
N LEU A 147 16.06 -2.94 0.43
CA LEU A 147 15.69 -4.10 -0.38
C LEU A 147 16.42 -5.38 0.06
N GLU A 148 17.68 -5.27 0.49
CA GLU A 148 18.43 -6.42 0.99
C GLU A 148 17.80 -7.00 2.27
N ALA A 149 17.46 -6.13 3.23
CA ALA A 149 16.78 -6.50 4.46
C ALA A 149 15.41 -7.14 4.17
N ALA A 150 14.65 -6.54 3.25
CA ALA A 150 13.34 -7.04 2.82
C ALA A 150 13.46 -8.43 2.19
N CYS A 151 14.40 -8.63 1.27
CA CYS A 151 14.67 -9.93 0.64
C CYS A 151 15.06 -11.00 1.67
N LYS A 152 15.95 -10.68 2.62
CA LYS A 152 16.36 -11.61 3.69
C LYS A 152 15.17 -12.07 4.56
N ARG A 153 14.16 -11.21 4.74
CA ARG A 153 12.93 -11.54 5.47
C ARG A 153 11.83 -12.17 4.61
N GLY A 154 12.05 -12.32 3.31
CA GLY A 154 11.04 -12.80 2.37
C GLY A 154 9.83 -11.86 2.26
N MET A 155 10.06 -10.55 2.41
CA MET A 155 9.04 -9.53 2.15
C MET A 155 8.81 -9.36 0.65
N LEU A 156 7.60 -8.94 0.30
CA LEU A 156 7.17 -8.56 -1.04
C LEU A 156 7.19 -7.04 -1.24
#